data_AF-A0A7W1UNA1-F1
#
_entry.id   AF-A0A7W1UNA1-F1
#
_cell.length_a   1.000
_cell.length_b   1.000
_cell.length_c   1.000
_cell.angle_alpha   90.00
_cell.angle_beta   90.00
_cell.angle_gamma   90.00
#
_symmetry.space_group_name_H-M   'P 1'
#
loop_
_entity.id
_entity.type
_entity.pdbx_description
1 polymer ?
#
loop_
_entity_poly.entity_id
_entity_poly.type
_entity_poly.pdbx_seq_one_letter_code
_entity_poly.pdbx_strand_id
1 'polypeptide(L)'
;MEYFVICLVAFIGSGLTFFSGFGLGTLLLPVFGIFFPIELAIALTAIVHFLNNLFKLALVGNKAHKQTLLSFGIPSVVAAFAGAYALRYLSNLEPLFEYQMMDHHFAVLPIKFC
;
A
#
# COMPACT_ATOMS: atom_id res chain seq x y z
N MET A 1 -23.90 -3.33 9.13
CA MET A 1 -23.00 -3.03 10.28
C MET A 1 -21.54 -2.93 9.84
N GLU A 2 -21.05 -3.86 9.03
CA GLU A 2 -19.66 -3.88 8.54
C GLU A 2 -19.25 -2.62 7.76
N TYR A 3 -20.07 -2.15 6.81
CA TYR A 3 -19.78 -0.92 6.06
C TYR A 3 -19.66 0.32 6.96
N PHE A 4 -20.45 0.40 8.03
CA PHE A 4 -20.38 1.51 8.98
C PHE A 4 -19.05 1.50 9.74
N VAL A 5 -18.60 0.32 10.19
CA VAL A 5 -17.30 0.15 10.85
C VAL A 5 -16.16 0.49 9.88
N ILE A 6 -16.23 0.04 8.64
CA ILE A 6 -15.24 0.34 7.59
C ILE A 6 -15.13 1.86 7.37
N CYS A 7 -16.26 2.56 7.22
CA CYS A 7 -16.28 4.01 7.05
C CYS A 7 -15.70 4.73 8.28
N LEU A 8 -16.06 4.28 9.49
CA LEU A 8 -15.57 4.87 10.74
C LEU A 8 -14.05 4.70 10.89
N VAL A 9 -13.53 3.50 10.64
CA VAL A 9 -12.09 3.21 10.74
C VAL A 9 -11.32 3.96 9.65
N ALA A 10 -11.84 4.01 8.42
CA ALA A 10 -11.25 4.81 7.35
C ALA A 10 -11.19 6.31 7.71
N PHE A 11 -12.24 6.84 8.33
CA PHE A 11 -12.30 8.22 8.79
C PHE A 11 -11.29 8.50 9.90
N ILE A 12 -11.27 7.68 10.96
CA ILE A 12 -10.33 7.82 12.08
C ILE A 12 -8.89 7.67 11.60
N GLY A 13 -8.60 6.64 10.80
CA GLY A 13 -7.28 6.42 10.22
C GLY A 13 -6.83 7.60 9.35
N SER A 14 -7.73 8.19 8.56
CA SER A 14 -7.43 9.37 7.75
C SER A 14 -7.08 10.58 8.63
N GLY A 15 -7.81 10.81 9.72
CA GLY A 15 -7.50 11.84 10.69
C GLY A 15 -6.13 11.63 11.35
N LEU A 16 -5.85 10.42 11.86
CA LEU A 16 -4.58 10.10 12.51
C LEU A 16 -3.37 10.25 11.57
N THR A 17 -3.52 9.84 10.31
CA THR A 17 -2.45 9.91 9.29
C THR A 17 -2.24 11.31 8.74
N PHE A 18 -3.22 12.20 8.91
CA PHE A 18 -3.09 13.62 8.60
C PHE A 18 -2.06 14.28 9.53
N PHE A 19 -2.11 13.99 10.83
CA PHE A 19 -1.20 14.58 11.83
C PHE A 19 0.15 13.86 11.93
N SER A 20 0.15 12.53 11.85
CA SER A 20 1.37 11.73 12.05
C SER A 20 2.26 11.63 10.81
N GLY A 21 1.71 11.90 9.61
CA GLY A 21 2.42 11.63 8.35
C GLY A 21 2.61 10.13 8.06
N PHE A 22 2.02 9.24 8.87
CA PHE A 22 2.13 7.80 8.72
C PHE A 22 1.34 7.27 7.51
N GLY A 23 1.75 6.11 6.98
CA GLY A 23 1.10 5.50 5.82
C GLY A 23 -0.29 4.97 6.15
N LEU A 24 -1.36 5.66 5.71
CA LEU A 24 -2.73 5.16 5.91
C LEU A 24 -2.93 3.72 5.38
N GLY A 25 -2.17 3.31 4.35
CA GLY A 25 -2.24 1.96 3.82
C GLY A 25 -1.85 0.86 4.83
N THR A 26 -0.91 1.13 5.73
CA THR A 26 -0.48 0.13 6.72
C THR A 26 -1.50 -0.04 7.84
N LEU A 27 -2.32 0.98 8.12
CA LEU A 27 -3.40 0.91 9.11
C LEU A 27 -4.64 0.22 8.54
N LEU A 28 -5.02 0.50 7.29
CA LEU A 28 -6.27 0.00 6.72
C LEU A 28 -6.18 -1.41 6.17
N LEU A 29 -5.02 -1.85 5.66
CA LEU A 29 -4.86 -3.19 5.13
C LEU A 29 -5.26 -4.31 6.12
N PRO A 30 -4.76 -4.35 7.38
CA PRO A 30 -5.16 -5.39 8.33
C PRO A 30 -6.65 -5.29 8.69
N VAL A 31 -7.22 -4.08 8.73
CA VAL A 31 -8.65 -3.89 8.99
C VAL A 31 -9.48 -4.45 7.84
N PHE A 32 -9.16 -4.09 6.59
CA PHE A 32 -9.91 -4.60 5.44
C PHE A 32 -9.69 -6.10 5.24
N GLY A 33 -8.52 -6.64 5.58
CA GLY A 33 -8.25 -8.08 5.54
C GLY A 33 -9.11 -8.92 6.49
N ILE A 34 -9.73 -8.30 7.52
CA ILE A 34 -10.71 -8.97 8.39
C ILE A 34 -12.06 -9.15 7.68
N PHE A 35 -12.42 -8.24 6.77
CA PHE A 35 -13.75 -8.20 6.14
C PHE A 35 -13.76 -8.63 4.67
N PHE A 36 -12.62 -8.60 3.99
CA PHE A 36 -12.50 -8.84 2.56
C PHE A 36 -11.37 -9.81 2.23
N PRO A 37 -11.46 -10.54 1.10
CA PRO A 37 -10.32 -11.25 0.52
C PRO A 37 -9.13 -10.33 0.35
N ILE A 38 -7.91 -10.89 0.46
CA ILE A 38 -6.68 -10.10 0.52
C ILE A 38 -6.49 -9.22 -0.71
N GLU A 39 -6.88 -9.68 -1.90
CA GLU A 39 -6.76 -8.91 -3.14
C GLU A 39 -7.67 -7.67 -3.10
N LEU A 40 -8.91 -7.84 -2.62
CA LEU A 40 -9.87 -6.75 -2.43
C LEU A 40 -9.44 -5.80 -1.33
N ALA A 41 -8.94 -6.32 -0.20
CA ALA A 41 -8.44 -5.52 0.91
C ALA A 41 -7.28 -4.62 0.47
N ILE A 42 -6.33 -5.15 -0.31
CA ILE A 42 -5.22 -4.37 -0.89
C ILE A 42 -5.77 -3.28 -1.82
N ALA A 43 -6.66 -3.64 -2.75
CA ALA A 43 -7.21 -2.69 -3.71
C ALA A 43 -7.98 -1.54 -3.03
N LEU A 44 -8.87 -1.86 -2.09
CA LEU A 44 -9.63 -0.88 -1.32
C LEU A 44 -8.70 0.02 -0.49
N THR A 45 -7.68 -0.56 0.15
CA THR A 45 -6.69 0.19 0.92
C THR A 45 -5.95 1.19 0.04
N ALA A 46 -5.53 0.77 -1.16
CA ALA A 46 -4.86 1.64 -2.12
C ALA A 46 -5.75 2.83 -2.55
N ILE A 47 -7.04 2.58 -2.82
CA ILE A 47 -8.00 3.63 -3.20
C ILE A 47 -8.18 4.64 -2.06
N VAL A 48 -8.48 4.18 -0.84
CA VAL A 48 -8.70 5.09 0.30
C VAL A 48 -7.41 5.86 0.64
N HIS A 49 -6.26 5.20 0.57
CA HIS A 49 -4.95 5.85 0.75
C HIS A 49 -4.69 6.94 -0.28
N PHE A 50 -4.93 6.64 -1.55
CA PHE A 50 -4.77 7.60 -2.64
C PHE A 50 -5.68 8.81 -2.48
N LEU A 51 -6.97 8.59 -2.22
CA LEU A 51 -7.95 9.67 -2.04
C LEU A 51 -7.61 10.54 -0.81
N ASN A 52 -7.20 9.93 0.31
CA ASN A 52 -6.77 10.67 1.50
C ASN A 52 -5.53 11.55 1.22
N ASN A 53 -4.56 11.04 0.45
CA ASN A 53 -3.39 11.82 0.08
C ASN A 53 -3.73 12.94 -0.92
N LEU A 54 -4.64 12.70 -1.87
CA LEU A 54 -5.11 13.72 -2.79
C LEU A 54 -5.87 14.83 -2.05
N PHE A 55 -6.70 14.46 -1.08
CA PHE A 55 -7.39 15.41 -0.21
C PHE A 55 -6.40 16.26 0.61
N LYS A 56 -5.38 15.63 1.20
CA LYS A 56 -4.27 16.34 1.88
C LYS A 56 -3.57 17.31 0.94
N LEU A 57 -3.25 16.87 -0.28
CA LEU A 57 -2.62 17.72 -1.29
C LEU A 57 -3.50 18.92 -1.64
N ALA A 58 -4.81 18.74 -1.78
CA ALA A 58 -5.74 19.85 -2.04
C ALA A 58 -5.81 20.85 -0.86
N LEU A 59 -5.82 20.36 0.39
CA LEU A 59 -5.92 21.21 1.57
C LEU A 59 -4.64 21.97 1.90
N VAL A 60 -3.48 21.31 1.84
CA VAL A 60 -2.21 21.87 2.32
C VAL A 60 -1.09 21.92 1.29
N GLY A 61 -1.33 21.44 0.06
CA GLY A 61 -0.32 21.40 -1.01
C GLY A 61 0.22 22.76 -1.40
N ASN A 62 -0.58 23.83 -1.28
CA ASN A 62 -0.13 25.21 -1.52
C ASN A 62 0.95 25.67 -0.52
N LYS A 63 1.08 25.01 0.63
CA LYS A 63 2.09 25.28 1.66
C LYS A 63 3.30 24.35 1.55
N ALA A 64 3.37 23.50 0.52
CA ALA A 64 4.46 22.56 0.34
C ALA A 64 5.78 23.28 0.03
N HIS A 65 6.86 22.81 0.63
CA HIS A 65 8.20 23.34 0.39
C HIS A 65 8.70 22.89 -0.98
N LYS A 66 8.83 23.82 -1.93
CA LYS A 66 9.15 23.54 -3.35
C LYS A 66 10.45 22.74 -3.52
N GLN A 67 11.50 23.08 -2.77
CA GLN A 67 12.78 22.37 -2.87
C GLN A 67 12.61 20.89 -2.53
N THR A 68 11.87 20.57 -1.45
CA THR A 68 11.62 19.19 -1.02
C THR A 68 10.73 18.45 -2.02
N LEU A 69 9.75 19.13 -2.60
CA LEU A 69 8.92 18.53 -3.65
C LEU A 69 9.76 18.11 -4.86
N LEU A 70 10.71 18.95 -5.29
CA LEU A 70 11.57 18.67 -6.43
C LEU A 70 12.66 17.64 -6.11
N SER A 71 13.32 17.74 -4.95
CA SER A 71 14.44 16.88 -4.57
C SER A 71 14.03 15.52 -4.01
N PHE A 72 12.81 15.40 -3.48
CA PHE A 72 12.33 14.17 -2.85
C PHE A 72 11.00 13.70 -3.44
N GLY A 73 10.02 14.58 -3.60
CA GLY A 73 8.67 14.20 -4.06
C GLY A 73 8.66 13.60 -5.47
N ILE A 74 9.19 14.32 -6.46
CA ILE A 74 9.25 13.83 -7.84
C ILE A 74 10.08 12.53 -7.94
N PRO A 75 11.32 12.46 -7.41
CA PRO A 75 12.07 11.20 -7.39
C PRO A 75 11.33 10.04 -6.73
N SER A 76 10.58 10.30 -5.66
CA SER A 76 9.80 9.27 -4.96
C SER A 76 8.68 8.70 -5.83
N VAL A 77 7.99 9.54 -6.63
CA VAL A 77 6.97 9.08 -7.58
C VAL A 77 7.60 8.20 -8.66
N VAL A 78 8.71 8.64 -9.25
CA VAL A 78 9.43 7.86 -10.26
C VAL A 78 9.91 6.52 -9.69
N ALA A 79 10.50 6.54 -8.50
CA ALA A 79 10.96 5.35 -7.80
C ALA A 79 9.79 4.41 -7.44
N ALA A 80 8.61 4.93 -7.08
CA ALA A 80 7.43 4.12 -6.82
C ALA A 80 6.96 3.38 -8.07
N PHE A 81 6.93 4.03 -9.24
CA PHE A 81 6.63 3.37 -10.50
C PHE A 81 7.69 2.33 -10.88
N ALA A 82 8.97 2.66 -10.70
CA ALA A 82 10.06 1.72 -10.93
C ALA A 82 9.95 0.49 -10.00
N GLY A 83 9.63 0.70 -8.73
CA GLY A 83 9.39 -0.36 -7.75
C GLY A 83 8.18 -1.23 -8.10
N ALA A 84 7.06 -0.64 -8.54
CA ALA A 84 5.89 -1.38 -9.00
C ALA A 84 6.19 -2.24 -10.24
N TYR A 85 6.97 -1.70 -11.19
CA TYR A 85 7.41 -2.45 -12.36
C TYR A 85 8.36 -3.60 -11.98
N ALA A 86 9.33 -3.33 -11.13
CA ALA A 86 10.25 -4.34 -10.62
C ALA A 86 9.50 -5.46 -9.86
N LEU A 87 8.53 -5.10 -9.03
CA LEU A 87 7.69 -6.06 -8.31
C LEU A 87 6.90 -6.94 -9.28
N ARG A 88 6.27 -6.35 -10.31
CA ARG A 88 5.58 -7.11 -11.35
C ARG A 88 6.52 -8.07 -12.08
N TYR A 89 7.74 -7.64 -12.39
CA TYR A 89 8.73 -8.49 -13.04
C TYR A 89 9.11 -9.68 -12.14
N LEU A 90 9.42 -9.41 -10.85
CA LEU A 90 9.79 -10.43 -9.87
C LEU A 90 8.65 -11.41 -9.57
N SER A 91 7.39 -10.96 -9.60
CA SER A 91 6.21 -11.83 -9.42
C SER A 91 6.04 -12.90 -10.51
N ASN A 92 6.61 -12.68 -11.70
CA ASN A 92 6.46 -13.59 -12.84
C ASN A 92 7.65 -14.54 -13.02
N LEU A 93 8.66 -14.46 -12.14
CA LEU A 93 9.80 -15.36 -12.20
C LEU A 93 9.43 -16.75 -11.68
N GLU A 94 10.06 -17.76 -12.27
CA GLU A 94 9.89 -19.14 -11.82
C GLU A 94 10.45 -19.32 -10.39
N PRO A 95 9.93 -20.31 -9.65
CA PRO A 95 10.47 -20.67 -8.34
C PRO A 95 11.97 -20.96 -8.41
N LEU A 96 12.74 -20.45 -7.46
CA LEU A 96 14.17 -20.74 -7.35
C LEU A 96 14.42 -22.22 -7.04
N PHE A 97 13.56 -22.77 -6.18
CA PHE A 97 13.51 -24.20 -5.88
C PHE A 97 12.14 -24.54 -5.32
N GLU A 98 11.77 -25.79 -5.54
CA GLU A 98 10.57 -26.40 -4.99
C GLU A 98 10.98 -27.55 -4.09
N TYR A 99 10.27 -27.72 -2.99
CA TYR A 99 10.45 -28.86 -2.11
C TYR A 99 9.10 -29.36 -1.61
N GLN A 100 9.06 -30.66 -1.30
CA GLN A 100 7.91 -31.30 -0.70
C GLN A 100 8.23 -31.60 0.75
N MET A 101 7.30 -31.22 1.63
CA MET A 101 7.36 -31.59 3.05
C MET A 101 6.01 -32.20 3.42
N MET A 102 6.03 -33.46 3.87
CA MET A 102 4.82 -34.27 4.05
C MET A 102 4.04 -34.37 2.72
N ASP A 103 2.75 -33.99 2.71
CA ASP A 103 1.88 -33.97 1.52
C ASP A 103 1.69 -32.56 0.93
N HIS A 104 2.55 -31.60 1.31
CA HIS A 104 2.47 -30.22 0.83
C HIS A 104 3.65 -29.86 -0.09
N HIS A 105 3.33 -29.23 -1.23
CA HIS A 105 4.29 -28.65 -2.16
C HIS A 105 4.55 -27.18 -1.80
N PHE A 106 5.82 -26.82 -1.65
CA PHE A 106 6.24 -25.46 -1.38
C PHE A 106 7.14 -24.95 -2.49
N ALA A 107 6.77 -23.79 -3.05
CA ALA A 107 7.58 -23.07 -4.01
C ALA A 107 8.23 -21.84 -3.35
N VAL A 108 9.55 -21.72 -3.50
CA VAL A 108 10.32 -20.55 -3.05
C VAL A 108 10.50 -19.61 -4.23
N LEU A 109 9.64 -18.60 -4.30
CA LEU A 109 9.65 -17.59 -5.36
C LEU A 109 10.68 -16.49 -5.05
N PRO A 110 11.38 -15.95 -6.06
CA PRO A 110 12.32 -14.83 -5.88
C PRO A 110 11.72 -13.63 -5.13
N ILE A 111 10.44 -13.31 -5.40
CA ILE A 111 9.72 -12.20 -4.79
C ILE A 111 9.59 -12.29 -3.27
N LYS A 112 9.70 -13.49 -2.68
CA LYS A 112 9.60 -13.67 -1.21
C LYS A 112 10.82 -13.15 -0.44
N PHE A 113 11.89 -12.74 -1.13
CA PHE A 113 13.11 -12.21 -0.53
C PHE A 113 13.22 -10.67 -0.60
N CYS A 114 12.21 -10.00 -1.16
CA CYS A 114 12.15 -8.55 -1.29
C CYS A 114 11.39 -7.87 -0.15
#